data_AF-A0A382G6F5-F1
#
_entry.id   AF-A0A382G6F5-F1
#
_cell.length_a   1.000
_cell.length_b   1.000
_cell.length_c   1.000
_cell.angle_alpha   90.00
_cell.angle_beta   90.00
_cell.angle_gamma   90.00
#
_symmetry.space_group_name_H-M   'P 1'
#
loop_
_entity.id
_entity.type
_entity.pdbx_description
1 polymer ?
#
loop_
_entity_poly.entity_id
_entity_poly.type
_entity_poly.pdbx_seq_one_letter_code
_entity_poly.pdbx_strand_id
1 'polypeptide(L)'
;GGLEEEIHVLINEAKLQRVNLSIGQVLSRLRAENINAAGGRIREGGAEYMIRTINEYQTLGEIADTIVFRREGREIRVKDLGQVVHGQRDREMLTHTDGMESVQIDIYKEADANMVAVAKRVIALIGEVPTSRKKKDDKTKSPRELQREKMKKLFRGPTLAGKLFNEEQAKLHVVADRSVFIDNSIKEVVNTAILGGILAVIVLLLFLRDIRTTAIIALSIPISIFVTFAPLNLLNVSLNIMSLGGLAMGIGMLVDSSIVVLESIYRCREEGDSTRSAAIRGTTEVRGAVIASTLTSICVFFPMVFVEGLAGQVFSDLGLTVVTSLVAALIVAVLFIPMLASRTGFKLQTGAGMVSHALGSLEGRISLAALWRGILLPMGALLTLMVGAKLGYTYWSMQDVDDPDILEEISYGASTMAVVGVWMNVCAWPMFVALAKRLHDRGKSAWWLLTLFPLFEGLFLPGGAGDNRFGPSAENNPRLAKLWGSFRAFDESRKRSGQTFLFTA
;
A
#
# COMPACT_ATOMS: atom_id res chain seq x y z
N GLY A 1 11.04 -25.84 16.85
CA GLY A 1 12.13 -26.82 16.74
C GLY A 1 13.19 -26.73 17.82
N GLY A 2 12.87 -26.26 19.04
CA GLY A 2 13.78 -26.38 20.18
C GLY A 2 13.80 -27.80 20.75
N LEU A 3 14.74 -28.09 21.64
CA LEU A 3 14.71 -29.30 22.46
C LEU A 3 13.87 -29.03 23.70
N GLU A 4 12.88 -29.87 23.96
CA GLU A 4 12.10 -29.85 25.19
C GLU A 4 12.61 -30.98 26.08
N GLU A 5 13.03 -30.64 27.30
CA GLU A 5 13.51 -31.63 28.26
C GLU A 5 12.33 -32.45 28.81
N GLU A 6 12.47 -33.78 28.82
CA GLU A 6 11.49 -34.69 29.41
C GLU A 6 12.20 -35.73 30.27
N ILE A 7 11.49 -36.31 31.24
CA ILE A 7 12.02 -37.40 32.05
C ILE A 7 11.53 -38.72 31.47
N HIS A 8 12.45 -39.53 30.98
CA HIS A 8 12.13 -40.84 30.41
C HIS A 8 12.21 -41.91 31.51
N VAL A 9 11.08 -42.56 31.77
CA VAL A 9 11.00 -43.75 32.65
C VAL A 9 11.00 -44.99 31.76
N LEU A 10 12.18 -45.54 31.52
CA LEU A 10 12.42 -46.68 30.63
C LEU A 10 12.22 -47.99 31.40
N ILE A 11 11.01 -48.54 31.32
CA ILE A 11 10.64 -49.78 32.02
C ILE A 11 10.98 -51.01 31.17
N ASN A 12 11.61 -52.02 31.77
CA ASN A 12 11.93 -53.27 31.10
C ASN A 12 10.74 -54.25 31.19
N GLU A 13 10.18 -54.61 30.03
CA GLU A 13 9.01 -55.48 29.93
C GLU A 13 9.24 -56.87 30.55
N ALA A 14 10.41 -57.47 30.33
CA ALA A 14 10.73 -58.80 30.87
C ALA A 14 10.79 -58.78 32.41
N LYS A 15 11.19 -57.66 33.02
CA LYS A 15 11.16 -57.49 34.48
C LYS A 15 9.73 -57.33 35.01
N LEU A 16 8.88 -56.58 34.31
CA LEU A 16 7.46 -56.44 34.68
C LEU A 16 6.74 -57.80 34.67
N GLN A 17 6.94 -58.60 33.62
CA GLN A 17 6.31 -59.92 33.48
C GLN A 17 6.75 -60.89 34.59
N ARG A 18 8.03 -60.90 34.98
CA ARG A 18 8.55 -61.74 36.07
C ARG A 18 7.88 -61.46 37.42
N VAL A 19 7.46 -60.22 37.65
CA VAL A 19 6.81 -59.79 38.89
C VAL A 19 5.27 -59.76 38.73
N ASN A 20 4.75 -60.11 37.55
CA ASN A 20 3.33 -60.06 37.23
C ASN A 20 2.70 -58.66 37.49
N LEU A 21 3.44 -57.61 37.13
CA LEU A 21 2.98 -56.21 37.21
C LEU A 21 2.68 -55.68 35.81
N SER A 22 1.62 -54.87 35.68
CA SER A 22 1.29 -54.22 34.41
C SER A 22 1.89 -52.81 34.34
N ILE A 23 2.15 -52.33 33.12
CA ILE A 23 2.60 -50.94 32.91
C ILE A 23 1.57 -49.93 33.43
N GLY A 24 0.27 -50.26 33.33
CA GLY A 24 -0.81 -49.43 33.85
C GLY A 24 -0.73 -49.22 35.38
N GLN A 25 -0.26 -50.22 36.13
CA GLN A 25 -0.04 -50.09 37.57
C GLN A 25 1.12 -49.15 37.90
N VAL A 26 2.23 -49.24 37.15
CA VAL A 26 3.37 -48.31 37.27
C VAL A 26 2.92 -46.88 36.99
N LEU A 27 2.20 -46.67 35.88
CA LEU A 27 1.68 -45.36 35.49
C LEU A 27 0.72 -44.78 36.53
N SER A 28 -0.18 -45.59 37.07
CA SER A 28 -1.14 -45.13 38.09
C SER A 28 -0.43 -44.71 39.37
N ARG A 29 0.64 -45.40 39.76
CA ARG A 29 1.45 -45.06 40.94
C ARG A 29 2.26 -43.79 40.73
N LEU A 30 2.93 -43.65 39.59
CA LEU A 30 3.64 -42.42 39.24
C LEU A 30 2.72 -41.20 39.22
N ARG A 31 1.49 -41.35 38.69
CA ARG A 31 0.47 -40.29 38.69
C ARG A 31 -0.07 -39.97 40.08
N ALA A 32 -0.20 -40.98 40.96
CA ALA A 32 -0.73 -40.79 42.31
C ALA A 32 0.25 -40.05 43.23
N GLU A 33 1.55 -40.25 43.03
CA GLU A 33 2.60 -39.53 43.77
C GLU A 33 2.84 -38.12 43.22
N ASN A 34 2.64 -37.89 41.92
CA ASN A 34 2.78 -36.57 41.31
C ASN A 34 1.46 -35.78 41.31
N ILE A 35 0.89 -35.56 42.51
CA ILE A 35 -0.36 -34.79 42.69
C ILE A 35 -0.13 -33.57 43.58
N ASN A 36 -0.44 -32.39 43.05
CA ASN A 36 -0.41 -31.13 43.78
C ASN A 36 -1.82 -30.61 44.08
N ALA A 37 -2.48 -31.17 45.12
CA ALA A 37 -3.86 -30.87 45.49
C ALA A 37 -3.98 -29.89 46.69
N ALA A 38 -5.04 -29.08 46.70
CA ALA A 38 -5.36 -28.17 47.82
C ALA A 38 -5.99 -28.96 48.98
N GLY A 39 -5.41 -28.85 50.18
CA GLY A 39 -5.84 -29.53 51.42
C GLY A 39 -6.87 -28.75 52.25
N GLY A 40 -7.38 -27.61 51.75
CA GLY A 40 -8.42 -26.81 52.40
C GLY A 40 -7.87 -25.66 53.26
N ARG A 41 -8.75 -25.02 54.04
CA ARG A 41 -8.39 -23.94 54.99
C ARG A 41 -8.72 -24.37 56.42
N ILE A 42 -7.76 -24.22 57.32
CA ILE A 42 -7.93 -24.45 58.76
C ILE A 42 -7.99 -23.10 59.46
N ARG A 43 -8.96 -22.89 60.35
CA ARG A 43 -9.05 -21.69 61.18
C ARG A 43 -8.70 -22.03 62.62
N GLU A 44 -7.72 -21.32 63.18
CA GLU A 44 -7.33 -21.46 64.59
C GLU A 44 -7.00 -20.08 65.18
N GLY A 45 -7.60 -19.76 66.34
CA GLY A 45 -7.30 -18.54 67.10
C GLY A 45 -7.59 -17.20 66.41
N GLY A 46 -8.32 -17.19 65.28
CA GLY A 46 -8.59 -16.00 64.46
C GLY A 46 -7.71 -15.89 63.19
N ALA A 47 -6.77 -16.81 62.98
CA ALA A 47 -6.00 -16.92 61.75
C ALA A 47 -6.56 -18.05 60.85
N GLU A 48 -6.57 -17.84 59.54
CA GLU A 48 -6.96 -18.84 58.53
C GLU A 48 -5.71 -19.31 57.77
N TYR A 49 -5.35 -20.58 57.90
CA TYR A 49 -4.21 -21.21 57.24
C TYR A 49 -4.70 -22.04 56.07
N MET A 50 -4.16 -21.80 54.87
CA MET A 50 -4.40 -22.66 53.70
C MET A 50 -3.38 -23.80 53.69
N ILE A 51 -3.86 -25.03 53.70
CA ILE A 51 -3.00 -26.22 53.62
C ILE A 51 -3.06 -26.75 52.20
N ARG A 52 -1.90 -27.08 51.65
CA ARG A 52 -1.74 -27.70 50.33
C ARG A 52 -0.80 -28.88 50.47
N THR A 53 -1.15 -30.01 49.87
CA THR A 53 -0.22 -31.13 49.72
C THR A 53 0.58 -30.91 48.45
N ILE A 54 1.86 -30.60 48.60
CA ILE A 54 2.79 -30.53 47.48
C ILE A 54 3.47 -31.90 47.41
N ASN A 55 2.97 -32.77 46.54
CA ASN A 55 3.65 -34.02 46.22
C ASN A 55 4.01 -33.98 44.73
N GLU A 56 5.22 -33.53 44.46
CA GLU A 56 5.80 -33.42 43.12
C GLU A 56 7.24 -33.92 43.18
N TYR A 57 7.68 -34.60 42.12
CA TYR A 57 9.05 -35.09 42.05
C TYR A 57 10.01 -33.94 41.78
N GLN A 58 11.01 -33.76 42.64
CA GLN A 58 12.04 -32.74 42.46
C GLN A 58 13.31 -33.30 41.83
N THR A 59 13.55 -34.61 41.99
CA THR A 59 14.75 -35.28 41.50
C THR A 59 14.42 -36.58 40.79
N LEU A 60 15.28 -37.00 39.83
CA LEU A 60 15.15 -38.31 39.18
C LEU A 60 15.20 -39.47 40.19
N GLY A 61 15.94 -39.27 41.29
CA GLY A 61 16.08 -40.27 42.36
C GLY A 61 14.75 -40.57 43.04
N GLU A 62 13.94 -39.54 43.31
CA GLU A 62 12.60 -39.72 43.91
C GLU A 62 11.69 -40.54 42.99
N ILE A 63 11.71 -40.26 41.68
CA ILE A 63 10.94 -41.03 40.69
C ILE A 63 11.40 -42.48 40.65
N ALA A 64 12.72 -42.70 40.71
CA ALA A 64 13.32 -44.02 40.70
C ALA A 64 13.00 -44.81 41.98
N ASP A 65 12.88 -44.13 43.12
CA ASP A 65 12.56 -44.72 44.42
C ASP A 65 11.06 -44.92 44.68
N THR A 66 10.18 -44.43 43.80
CA THR A 66 8.73 -44.64 43.90
C THR A 66 8.37 -46.11 44.00
N ILE A 67 7.58 -46.46 45.02
CA ILE A 67 7.12 -47.82 45.28
C ILE A 67 5.91 -48.12 44.38
N VAL A 68 6.06 -49.06 43.46
CA VAL A 68 4.99 -49.47 42.54
C VAL A 68 4.06 -50.49 43.20
N PHE A 69 4.63 -51.46 43.92
CA PHE A 69 3.87 -52.56 44.52
C PHE A 69 4.55 -53.11 45.77
N ARG A 70 3.75 -53.59 46.72
CA ARG A 70 4.20 -54.23 47.96
C ARG A 70 3.54 -55.60 48.10
N ARG A 71 4.33 -56.68 48.22
CA ARG A 71 3.84 -58.06 48.40
C ARG A 71 4.69 -58.81 49.42
N GLU A 72 4.06 -59.40 50.42
CA GLU A 72 4.70 -60.28 51.43
C GLU A 72 6.00 -59.67 52.02
N GLY A 73 5.97 -58.37 52.34
CA GLY A 73 7.10 -57.65 52.93
C GLY A 73 8.21 -57.23 51.95
N ARG A 74 8.09 -57.53 50.65
CA ARG A 74 8.97 -56.99 49.60
C ARG A 74 8.33 -55.79 48.92
N GLU A 75 9.11 -54.73 48.78
CA GLU A 75 8.75 -53.51 48.06
C GLU A 75 9.46 -53.50 46.72
N ILE A 76 8.73 -53.12 45.67
CA ILE A 76 9.25 -53.08 44.31
C ILE A 76 9.15 -51.64 43.84
N ARG A 77 10.31 -51.07 43.53
CA ARG A 77 10.44 -49.67 43.13
C ARG A 77 10.59 -49.54 41.63
N VAL A 78 10.41 -48.34 41.11
CA VAL A 78 10.59 -48.03 39.68
C VAL A 78 12.01 -48.39 39.21
N LYS A 79 13.04 -48.13 40.02
CA LYS A 79 14.45 -48.51 39.73
C LYS A 79 14.68 -50.02 39.61
N ASP A 80 13.87 -50.83 40.27
CA ASP A 80 13.99 -52.29 40.18
C ASP A 80 13.45 -52.79 38.83
N LEU A 81 12.44 -52.08 38.30
CA LEU A 81 11.72 -52.40 37.06
C LEU A 81 12.34 -51.75 35.81
N GLY A 82 13.07 -50.64 35.96
CA GLY A 82 13.59 -49.86 34.83
C GLY A 82 14.62 -48.81 35.24
N GLN A 83 14.89 -47.87 34.33
CA GLN A 83 15.77 -46.73 34.58
C GLN A 83 15.04 -45.41 34.34
N VAL A 84 15.36 -44.40 35.14
CA VAL A 84 14.83 -43.04 34.99
C VAL A 84 15.98 -42.14 34.55
N VAL A 85 15.84 -41.52 33.38
CA VAL A 85 16.90 -40.71 32.78
C VAL A 85 16.35 -39.37 32.30
N HIS A 86 17.19 -38.35 32.26
CA HIS A 86 16.89 -37.14 31.50
C HIS A 86 16.88 -37.51 30.02
N GLY A 87 15.76 -37.24 29.37
CA GLY A 87 15.56 -37.38 27.94
C GLY A 87 15.17 -36.04 27.33
N GLN A 88 14.98 -36.08 26.02
CA GLN A 88 14.42 -34.97 25.27
C GLN A 88 13.22 -35.51 24.52
N ARG A 89 12.16 -34.72 24.46
CA ARG A 89 10.99 -35.06 23.67
C ARG A 89 11.39 -35.24 22.20
N ASP A 90 10.84 -36.27 21.55
CA ASP A 90 11.04 -36.47 20.12
C ASP A 90 10.62 -35.22 19.34
N ARG A 91 11.52 -34.73 18.48
CA ARG A 91 11.30 -33.49 17.74
C ARG A 91 10.30 -33.71 16.61
N GLU A 92 9.13 -33.10 16.74
CA GLU A 92 8.10 -33.11 15.68
C GLU A 92 8.44 -32.15 14.52
N MET A 93 9.32 -31.16 14.74
CA MET A 93 9.68 -30.14 13.75
C MET A 93 11.17 -29.80 13.82
N LEU A 94 11.88 -30.04 12.70
CA LEU A 94 13.26 -29.63 12.46
C LEU A 94 13.27 -28.40 11.53
N THR A 95 13.91 -27.31 11.94
CA THR A 95 14.04 -26.11 11.12
C THR A 95 15.46 -26.03 10.57
N HIS A 96 15.59 -25.64 9.30
CA HIS A 96 16.88 -25.44 8.65
C HIS A 96 16.94 -24.02 8.07
N THR A 97 18.10 -23.39 8.16
CA THR A 97 18.39 -22.08 7.55
C THR A 97 19.77 -22.16 6.90
N ASP A 98 19.86 -21.79 5.62
CA ASP A 98 21.08 -21.91 4.81
C ASP A 98 21.71 -23.31 4.82
N GLY A 99 20.87 -24.35 4.89
CA GLY A 99 21.30 -25.75 4.92
C GLY A 99 21.85 -26.24 6.27
N MET A 100 21.87 -25.40 7.31
CA MET A 100 22.22 -25.78 8.67
C MET A 100 20.98 -25.86 9.56
N GLU A 101 20.97 -26.78 10.52
CA GLU A 101 19.89 -26.86 11.52
C GLU A 101 19.85 -25.57 12.34
N SER A 102 18.65 -25.03 12.54
CA SER A 102 18.43 -23.76 13.21
C SER A 102 17.21 -23.83 14.12
N VAL A 103 17.13 -22.91 15.08
CA VAL A 103 15.95 -22.70 15.90
C VAL A 103 15.29 -21.41 15.45
N GLN A 104 14.04 -21.50 15.00
CA GLN A 104 13.24 -20.35 14.62
C GLN A 104 12.51 -19.76 15.84
N ILE A 105 12.56 -18.43 15.94
CA ILE A 105 11.81 -17.65 16.93
C ILE A 105 10.90 -16.71 16.15
N ASP A 106 9.59 -16.96 16.24
CA ASP A 106 8.59 -16.10 15.60
C ASP A 106 8.09 -15.05 16.59
N ILE A 107 8.18 -13.78 16.18
CA ILE A 107 7.74 -12.64 16.98
C ILE A 107 6.45 -12.10 16.36
N TYR A 108 5.37 -12.19 17.13
CA TYR A 108 4.07 -11.65 16.75
C TYR A 108 3.83 -10.33 17.46
N LYS A 109 3.24 -9.37 16.75
CA LYS A 109 2.76 -8.14 17.36
C LYS A 109 1.46 -8.41 18.11
N GLU A 110 1.21 -7.68 19.19
CA GLU A 110 -0.12 -7.65 19.81
C GLU A 110 -1.15 -6.97 18.88
N ALA A 111 -2.44 -7.23 19.15
CA ALA A 111 -3.54 -6.55 18.49
C ALA A 111 -3.34 -5.03 18.60
N ASP A 112 -3.62 -4.29 17.53
CA ASP A 112 -3.51 -2.81 17.46
C ASP A 112 -2.11 -2.19 17.63
N ALA A 113 -1.08 -2.99 17.94
CA ALA A 113 0.28 -2.49 18.01
C ALA A 113 0.80 -2.07 16.62
N ASN A 114 1.52 -0.94 16.58
CA ASN A 114 2.18 -0.46 15.35
C ASN A 114 3.36 -1.37 14.99
N MET A 115 3.23 -2.09 13.88
CA MET A 115 4.21 -3.09 13.43
C MET A 115 5.60 -2.50 13.21
N VAL A 116 5.71 -1.30 12.61
CA VAL A 116 7.00 -0.65 12.34
C VAL A 116 7.69 -0.22 13.65
N ALA A 117 6.92 0.28 14.62
CA ALA A 117 7.45 0.67 15.91
C ALA A 117 7.91 -0.55 16.73
N VAL A 118 7.12 -1.63 16.73
CA VAL A 118 7.47 -2.89 17.41
C VAL A 118 8.74 -3.49 16.79
N ALA A 119 8.80 -3.61 15.46
CA ALA A 119 9.97 -4.14 14.77
C ALA A 119 11.24 -3.34 15.09
N LYS A 120 11.17 -2.00 15.07
CA LYS A 120 12.32 -1.15 15.45
C LYS A 120 12.80 -1.41 16.89
N ARG A 121 11.88 -1.62 17.84
CA ARG A 121 12.25 -1.95 19.23
C ARG A 121 12.85 -3.34 19.35
N VAL A 122 12.25 -4.33 18.69
CA VAL A 122 12.75 -5.71 18.65
C VAL A 122 14.15 -5.77 18.07
N ILE A 123 14.38 -5.13 16.91
CA ILE A 123 15.70 -5.06 16.27
C ILE A 123 16.71 -4.32 17.17
N ALA A 124 16.30 -3.26 17.86
CA ALA A 124 17.18 -2.56 18.79
C ALA A 124 17.61 -3.43 19.99
N LEU A 125 16.71 -4.29 20.50
CA LEU A 125 16.99 -5.23 21.59
C LEU A 125 17.85 -6.42 21.12
N ILE A 126 17.52 -6.97 19.96
CA ILE A 126 18.27 -8.06 19.34
C ILE A 126 19.69 -7.61 18.97
N GLY A 127 19.80 -6.40 18.40
CA GLY A 127 21.00 -5.85 17.80
C GLY A 127 21.36 -6.52 16.47
N GLU A 128 22.42 -6.03 15.82
CA GLU A 128 22.98 -6.70 14.65
C GLU A 128 24.17 -7.57 15.09
N VAL A 129 24.24 -8.81 14.60
CA VAL A 129 25.51 -9.55 14.60
C VAL A 129 26.46 -8.77 13.68
N PRO A 130 27.67 -8.39 14.12
CA PRO A 130 28.63 -7.77 13.22
C PRO A 130 28.96 -8.77 12.12
N THR A 131 28.36 -8.59 10.94
CA THR A 131 28.77 -9.33 9.77
C THR A 131 30.18 -8.85 9.41
N SER A 132 31.16 -9.73 9.50
CA SER A 132 32.59 -9.45 9.23
C SER A 132 32.87 -8.96 7.79
N ARG A 133 31.85 -8.66 6.97
CA ARG A 133 31.96 -8.24 5.57
C ARG A 133 31.72 -6.75 5.29
N LYS A 134 31.15 -5.95 6.20
CA LYS A 134 31.14 -4.47 6.04
C LYS A 134 32.35 -3.82 6.71
N LYS A 135 33.54 -4.23 6.27
CA LYS A 135 34.81 -3.57 6.60
C LYS A 135 35.60 -3.34 5.30
N LYS A 136 34.96 -2.71 4.31
CA LYS A 136 35.72 -2.01 3.28
C LYS A 136 35.97 -0.62 3.85
N ASP A 137 37.17 -0.46 4.39
CA ASP A 137 37.67 0.77 4.99
C ASP A 137 37.46 1.95 4.03
N ASP A 138 36.48 2.79 4.35
CA ASP A 138 36.41 4.14 3.83
C ASP A 138 37.56 4.92 4.47
N LYS A 139 38.69 5.01 3.77
CA LYS A 139 39.95 5.63 4.22
C LYS A 139 39.88 7.16 4.33
N THR A 140 38.68 7.73 4.48
CA THR A 140 38.41 9.17 4.40
C THR A 140 37.77 9.75 5.66
N LYS A 141 37.80 9.04 6.80
CA LYS A 141 37.23 9.55 8.06
C LYS A 141 38.29 10.22 8.94
N SER A 142 37.93 11.38 9.49
CA SER A 142 38.82 12.20 10.34
C SER A 142 39.10 11.53 11.70
N PRO A 143 40.23 11.85 12.38
CA PRO A 143 40.57 11.27 13.70
C PRO A 143 39.48 11.47 14.78
N ARG A 144 38.68 12.54 14.67
CA ARG A 144 37.55 12.83 15.56
C ARG A 144 36.35 11.91 15.31
N GLU A 145 36.12 11.48 14.08
CA GLU A 145 35.05 10.52 13.76
C GLU A 145 35.40 9.11 14.24
N LEU A 146 36.68 8.74 14.18
CA LEU A 146 37.18 7.46 14.71
C LEU A 146 37.03 7.37 16.23
N GLN A 147 37.27 8.48 16.95
CA GLN A 147 37.00 8.58 18.40
C GLN A 147 35.51 8.57 18.71
N ARG A 148 34.67 9.21 17.88
CA ARG A 148 33.21 9.20 18.04
C ARG A 148 32.59 7.83 17.75
N GLU A 149 33.14 7.06 16.82
CA GLU A 149 32.79 5.65 16.57
C GLU A 149 33.23 4.74 17.71
N LYS A 150 34.45 4.92 18.24
CA LYS A 150 34.93 4.19 19.43
C LYS A 150 34.08 4.50 20.67
N MET A 151 33.68 5.76 20.87
CA MET A 151 32.76 6.14 21.94
C MET A 151 31.34 5.62 21.69
N LYS A 152 30.83 5.59 20.45
CA LYS A 152 29.53 4.95 20.14
C LYS A 152 29.51 3.45 20.41
N LYS A 153 30.64 2.76 20.23
CA LYS A 153 30.82 1.35 20.63
C LYS A 153 30.83 1.16 22.15
N LEU A 154 31.25 2.18 22.90
CA LEU A 154 31.33 2.15 24.37
C LEU A 154 29.94 2.24 25.05
N PHE A 155 28.92 2.76 24.34
CA PHE A 155 27.55 2.93 24.88
C PHE A 155 26.53 1.88 24.40
N ARG A 156 26.93 0.85 23.64
CA ARG A 156 26.03 -0.27 23.34
C ARG A 156 26.06 -1.25 24.51
N GLY A 157 25.01 -1.24 25.33
CA GLY A 157 24.71 -2.36 26.22
C GLY A 157 24.71 -3.69 25.44
N PRO A 158 24.86 -4.83 26.11
CA PRO A 158 25.01 -6.13 25.46
C PRO A 158 23.73 -6.48 24.72
N THR A 159 23.75 -6.36 23.39
CA THR A 159 22.67 -6.79 22.51
C THR A 159 22.46 -8.29 22.66
N LEU A 160 21.22 -8.78 22.52
CA LEU A 160 20.93 -10.21 22.70
C LEU A 160 21.80 -11.08 21.78
N ALA A 161 21.94 -10.67 20.52
CA ALA A 161 22.81 -11.33 19.55
C ALA A 161 24.29 -11.33 19.96
N GLY A 162 24.76 -10.27 20.62
CA GLY A 162 26.13 -10.18 21.13
C GLY A 162 26.38 -11.10 22.33
N LYS A 163 25.39 -11.23 23.23
CA LYS A 163 25.47 -12.18 24.36
C LYS A 163 25.50 -13.63 23.88
N LEU A 164 24.55 -14.00 23.01
CA LEU A 164 24.44 -15.33 22.43
C LEU A 164 25.71 -15.76 21.70
N PHE A 165 26.33 -14.84 20.95
CA PHE A 165 27.58 -15.15 20.25
C PHE A 165 28.76 -15.35 21.21
N ASN A 166 28.83 -14.60 22.31
CA ASN A 166 29.94 -14.69 23.25
C ASN A 166 29.82 -15.91 24.18
N GLU A 167 28.61 -16.24 24.63
CA GLU A 167 28.36 -17.33 25.59
C GLU A 167 28.22 -18.69 24.89
N GLU A 168 27.48 -18.75 23.78
CA GLU A 168 27.05 -20.01 23.14
C GLU A 168 27.60 -20.15 21.70
N GLN A 169 28.39 -19.20 21.21
CA GLN A 169 28.80 -19.10 19.78
C GLN A 169 27.62 -19.12 18.79
N ALA A 170 26.41 -18.85 19.28
CA ALA A 170 25.19 -18.88 18.50
C ALA A 170 25.05 -17.61 17.64
N LYS A 171 24.67 -17.78 16.37
CA LYS A 171 24.43 -16.68 15.44
C LYS A 171 22.94 -16.47 15.26
N LEU A 172 22.50 -15.24 15.50
CA LEU A 172 21.11 -14.86 15.30
C LEU A 172 20.96 -14.11 13.96
N HIS A 173 20.10 -14.63 13.09
CA HIS A 173 19.81 -14.05 11.79
C HIS A 173 18.32 -13.71 11.69
N VAL A 174 18.01 -12.50 11.28
CA VAL A 174 16.63 -12.10 10.98
C VAL A 174 16.29 -12.61 9.59
N VAL A 175 15.39 -13.59 9.52
CA VAL A 175 14.99 -14.23 8.25
C VAL A 175 13.92 -13.41 7.53
N ALA A 176 12.93 -12.90 8.27
CA ALA A 176 11.81 -12.14 7.71
C ALA A 176 11.45 -10.95 8.61
N ASP A 177 11.38 -9.76 8.00
CA ASP A 177 10.90 -8.54 8.65
C ASP A 177 9.85 -7.84 7.78
N ARG A 178 8.58 -7.94 8.18
CA ARG A 178 7.46 -7.30 7.46
C ARG A 178 7.48 -5.78 7.57
N SER A 179 8.17 -5.20 8.55
CA SER A 179 8.23 -3.74 8.72
C SER A 179 9.02 -3.05 7.61
N VAL A 180 10.04 -3.72 7.04
CA VAL A 180 10.81 -3.22 5.91
C VAL A 180 9.92 -3.03 4.69
N PHE A 181 9.03 -3.99 4.42
CA PHE A 181 8.07 -3.90 3.34
C PHE A 181 7.14 -2.69 3.53
N ILE A 182 6.57 -2.53 4.73
CA ILE A 182 5.69 -1.39 5.04
C ILE A 182 6.43 -0.05 4.88
N ASP A 183 7.64 0.07 5.42
CA ASP A 183 8.45 1.30 5.32
C ASP A 183 8.79 1.64 3.86
N ASN A 184 9.13 0.63 3.05
CA ASN A 184 9.39 0.80 1.63
C ASN A 184 8.13 1.20 0.85
N SER A 185 6.99 0.57 1.10
CA SER A 185 5.73 0.94 0.43
C SER A 185 5.29 2.35 0.80
N ILE A 186 5.46 2.79 2.06
CA ILE A 186 5.19 4.18 2.45
C ILE A 186 6.11 5.14 1.68
N LYS A 187 7.42 4.85 1.62
CA LYS A 187 8.38 5.66 0.86
C LYS A 187 8.02 5.72 -0.62
N GLU A 188 7.61 4.61 -1.21
CA GLU A 188 7.23 4.53 -2.61
C GLU A 188 5.98 5.37 -2.91
N VAL A 189 4.94 5.28 -2.08
CA VAL A 189 3.74 6.12 -2.25
C VAL A 189 4.08 7.59 -2.06
N VAL A 190 4.87 7.96 -1.05
CA VAL A 190 5.31 9.35 -0.84
C VAL A 190 6.10 9.86 -2.05
N ASN A 191 7.04 9.08 -2.56
CA ASN A 191 7.86 9.47 -3.71
C ASN A 191 7.00 9.64 -4.97
N THR A 192 6.07 8.71 -5.20
CA THR A 192 5.14 8.77 -6.33
C THR A 192 4.20 9.97 -6.21
N ALA A 193 3.70 10.27 -5.01
CA ALA A 193 2.87 11.44 -4.74
C ALA A 193 3.63 12.76 -4.97
N ILE A 194 4.90 12.83 -4.56
CA ILE A 194 5.75 14.00 -4.80
C ILE A 194 6.01 14.17 -6.30
N LEU A 195 6.39 13.10 -7.00
CA LEU A 195 6.70 13.15 -8.43
C LEU A 195 5.46 13.50 -9.26
N GLY A 196 4.31 12.89 -8.94
CA GLY A 196 3.01 13.23 -9.53
C GLY A 196 2.58 14.66 -9.22
N GLY A 197 2.77 15.13 -7.99
CA GLY A 197 2.49 16.51 -7.59
C GLY A 197 3.35 17.53 -8.32
N ILE A 198 4.66 17.29 -8.43
CA ILE A 198 5.58 18.16 -9.19
C ILE A 198 5.18 18.18 -10.66
N LEU A 199 4.88 17.03 -11.26
CA LEU A 199 4.43 16.94 -12.65
C LEU A 199 3.14 17.74 -12.85
N ALA A 200 2.17 17.62 -11.95
CA ALA A 200 0.92 18.39 -11.98
C ALA A 200 1.19 19.90 -11.91
N VAL A 201 2.09 20.34 -11.02
CA VAL A 201 2.49 21.76 -10.91
C VAL A 201 3.17 22.25 -12.19
N ILE A 202 4.04 21.45 -12.81
CA ILE A 202 4.69 21.80 -14.08
C ILE A 202 3.66 21.94 -15.20
N VAL A 203 2.74 20.99 -15.33
CA VAL A 203 1.65 21.04 -16.31
C VAL A 203 0.80 22.29 -16.08
N LEU A 204 0.40 22.56 -14.84
CA LEU A 204 -0.35 23.76 -14.48
C LEU A 204 0.42 25.04 -14.79
N LEU A 205 1.72 25.09 -14.52
CA LEU A 205 2.56 26.26 -14.84
C LEU A 205 2.63 26.50 -16.35
N LEU A 206 2.72 25.44 -17.14
CA LEU A 206 2.73 25.52 -18.61
C LEU A 206 1.39 26.01 -19.18
N PHE A 207 0.28 25.57 -18.58
CA PHE A 207 -1.08 25.95 -19.01
C PHE A 207 -1.48 27.35 -18.53
N LEU A 208 -1.25 27.68 -17.26
CA LEU A 208 -1.65 28.94 -16.64
C LEU A 208 -0.69 30.09 -16.96
N ARG A 209 0.60 29.80 -17.18
CA ARG A 209 1.68 30.79 -17.39
C ARG A 209 1.80 31.89 -16.34
N ASP A 210 1.10 31.78 -15.21
CA ASP A 210 1.20 32.67 -14.07
C ASP A 210 1.63 31.89 -12.82
N ILE A 211 2.83 32.19 -12.33
CA ILE A 211 3.44 31.53 -11.16
C ILE A 211 2.55 31.68 -9.91
N ARG A 212 1.78 32.79 -9.82
CA ARG A 212 0.95 33.08 -8.64
C ARG A 212 -0.29 32.22 -8.58
N THR A 213 -1.06 32.11 -9.68
CA THR A 213 -2.20 31.18 -9.77
C THR A 213 -1.76 29.74 -9.55
N THR A 214 -0.67 29.31 -10.21
CA THR A 214 -0.14 27.96 -10.04
C THR A 214 0.29 27.71 -8.59
N ALA A 215 0.88 28.68 -7.90
CA ALA A 215 1.25 28.54 -6.48
C ALA A 215 0.04 28.37 -5.55
N ILE A 216 -1.09 29.02 -5.84
CA ILE A 216 -2.33 28.85 -5.06
C ILE A 216 -2.84 27.41 -5.17
N ILE A 217 -2.84 26.83 -6.38
CA ILE A 217 -3.23 25.43 -6.61
C ILE A 217 -2.20 24.47 -6.01
N ALA A 218 -0.91 24.73 -6.19
CA ALA A 218 0.15 23.90 -5.62
C ALA A 218 0.06 23.82 -4.09
N LEU A 219 -0.35 24.92 -3.43
CA LEU A 219 -0.56 24.95 -1.99
C LEU A 219 -1.86 24.25 -1.56
N SER A 220 -2.87 24.15 -2.44
CA SER A 220 -4.12 23.46 -2.09
C SER A 220 -3.93 21.94 -1.99
N ILE A 221 -3.02 21.35 -2.76
CA ILE A 221 -2.71 19.90 -2.71
C ILE A 221 -2.32 19.42 -1.30
N PRO A 222 -1.23 19.92 -0.67
CA PRO A 222 -0.82 19.45 0.65
C PRO A 222 -1.85 19.79 1.73
N ILE A 223 -2.59 20.88 1.58
CA ILE A 223 -3.65 21.26 2.53
C ILE A 223 -4.83 20.30 2.44
N SER A 224 -5.28 19.94 1.23
CA SER A 224 -6.34 18.95 1.03
C SER A 224 -5.96 17.58 1.60
N ILE A 225 -4.73 17.13 1.36
CA ILE A 225 -4.20 15.89 1.96
C ILE A 225 -4.23 15.97 3.50
N PHE A 226 -3.76 17.08 4.07
CA PHE A 226 -3.77 17.26 5.52
C PHE A 226 -5.19 17.23 6.11
N VAL A 227 -6.13 17.94 5.47
CA VAL A 227 -7.54 17.95 5.87
C VAL A 227 -8.16 16.56 5.75
N THR A 228 -7.72 15.73 4.79
CA THR A 228 -8.20 14.34 4.60
C THR A 228 -7.88 13.44 5.78
N PHE A 229 -6.77 13.67 6.50
CA PHE A 229 -6.41 12.84 7.66
C PHE A 229 -7.38 13.00 8.84
N ALA A 230 -8.07 14.14 8.97
CA ALA A 230 -9.03 14.36 10.05
C ALA A 230 -10.21 13.37 10.00
N PRO A 231 -11.00 13.25 8.92
CA PRO A 231 -12.06 12.27 8.82
C PRO A 231 -11.54 10.82 8.81
N LEU A 232 -10.36 10.54 8.23
CA LEU A 232 -9.78 9.19 8.28
C LEU A 232 -9.49 8.74 9.71
N ASN A 233 -8.93 9.63 10.54
CA ASN A 233 -8.69 9.36 11.94
C ASN A 233 -10.00 9.19 12.73
N LEU A 234 -11.03 9.99 12.42
CA LEU A 234 -12.36 9.84 13.02
C LEU A 234 -13.03 8.49 12.66
N LEU A 235 -12.75 7.96 11.48
CA LEU A 235 -13.26 6.69 10.99
C LEU A 235 -12.37 5.49 11.34
N ASN A 236 -11.30 5.70 12.12
CA ASN A 236 -10.31 4.70 12.52
C ASN A 236 -9.66 3.94 11.35
N VAL A 237 -9.53 4.59 10.18
CA VAL A 237 -8.84 3.99 9.04
C VAL A 237 -7.33 4.13 9.22
N SER A 238 -6.65 2.99 9.23
CA SER A 238 -5.19 2.96 9.32
C SER A 238 -4.52 3.41 8.01
N LEU A 239 -3.38 4.09 8.12
CA LEU A 239 -2.52 4.35 6.96
C LEU A 239 -1.78 3.06 6.59
N ASN A 240 -2.24 2.44 5.52
CA ASN A 240 -1.70 1.22 4.94
C ASN A 240 -1.56 1.42 3.42
N ILE A 241 -1.10 0.41 2.71
CA ILE A 241 -0.83 0.50 1.27
C ILE A 241 -2.11 0.83 0.49
N MET A 242 -3.28 0.31 0.91
CA MET A 242 -4.56 0.56 0.24
C MET A 242 -5.06 1.99 0.45
N SER A 243 -5.06 2.49 1.68
CA SER A 243 -5.47 3.86 1.97
C SER A 243 -4.49 4.88 1.37
N LEU A 244 -3.18 4.62 1.42
CA LEU A 244 -2.18 5.43 0.74
C LEU A 244 -2.36 5.42 -0.79
N GLY A 245 -2.70 4.28 -1.39
CA GLY A 245 -3.07 4.19 -2.80
C GLY A 245 -4.31 5.03 -3.13
N GLY A 246 -5.32 5.02 -2.26
CA GLY A 246 -6.51 5.86 -2.39
C GLY A 246 -6.20 7.34 -2.32
N LEU A 247 -5.29 7.74 -1.41
CA LEU A 247 -4.82 9.12 -1.31
C LEU A 247 -4.06 9.54 -2.58
N ALA A 248 -3.19 8.66 -3.11
CA ALA A 248 -2.43 8.91 -4.32
C ALA A 248 -3.32 9.07 -5.56
N MET A 249 -4.35 8.22 -5.71
CA MET A 249 -5.40 8.38 -6.73
C MET A 249 -6.17 9.69 -6.52
N GLY A 250 -6.47 10.01 -5.25
CA GLY A 250 -7.12 11.24 -4.85
C GLY A 250 -6.36 12.48 -5.32
N ILE A 251 -5.02 12.53 -5.26
CA ILE A 251 -4.23 13.73 -5.63
C ILE A 251 -4.59 14.29 -7.01
N GLY A 252 -4.81 13.43 -8.02
CA GLY A 252 -5.25 13.91 -9.34
C GLY A 252 -6.60 14.61 -9.26
N MET A 253 -7.58 13.96 -8.62
CA MET A 253 -8.95 14.45 -8.47
C MET A 253 -9.08 15.62 -7.48
N LEU A 254 -8.16 15.72 -6.51
CA LEU A 254 -8.12 16.77 -5.48
C LEU A 254 -7.91 18.15 -6.12
N VAL A 255 -7.19 18.18 -7.26
CA VAL A 255 -6.81 19.41 -7.93
C VAL A 255 -7.90 19.91 -8.88
N ASP A 256 -8.75 19.04 -9.43
CA ASP A 256 -9.76 19.41 -10.43
C ASP A 256 -10.72 20.49 -9.93
N SER A 257 -11.29 20.29 -8.74
CA SER A 257 -12.20 21.27 -8.11
C SER A 257 -11.48 22.60 -7.84
N SER A 258 -10.19 22.51 -7.49
CA SER A 258 -9.35 23.67 -7.22
C SER A 258 -9.09 24.50 -8.47
N ILE A 259 -8.82 23.84 -9.60
CA ILE A 259 -8.60 24.47 -10.90
C ILE A 259 -9.86 25.21 -11.35
N VAL A 260 -11.01 24.54 -11.36
CA VAL A 260 -12.28 25.11 -11.84
C VAL A 260 -12.69 26.37 -11.06
N VAL A 261 -12.55 26.34 -9.73
CA VAL A 261 -12.87 27.52 -8.90
C VAL A 261 -11.89 28.65 -9.18
N LEU A 262 -10.58 28.38 -9.22
CA LEU A 262 -9.60 29.43 -9.47
C LEU A 262 -9.73 30.03 -10.88
N GLU A 263 -10.05 29.21 -11.88
CA GLU A 263 -10.32 29.65 -13.25
C GLU A 263 -11.50 30.62 -13.32
N SER A 264 -12.61 30.28 -12.66
CA SER A 264 -13.78 31.16 -12.63
C SER A 264 -13.47 32.49 -11.93
N ILE A 265 -12.73 32.47 -10.82
CA ILE A 265 -12.28 33.69 -10.13
C ILE A 265 -11.37 34.52 -11.04
N TYR A 266 -10.47 33.88 -11.77
CA TYR A 266 -9.57 34.55 -12.71
C TYR A 266 -10.36 35.21 -13.85
N ARG A 267 -11.32 34.50 -14.44
CA ARG A 267 -12.19 35.04 -15.49
C ARG A 267 -12.98 36.26 -15.02
N CYS A 268 -13.63 36.21 -13.85
CA CYS A 268 -14.34 37.37 -13.30
C CYS A 268 -13.41 38.57 -13.07
N ARG A 269 -12.14 38.31 -12.71
CA ARG A 269 -11.14 39.37 -12.56
C ARG A 269 -10.73 39.99 -13.90
N GLU A 270 -10.66 39.19 -14.97
CA GLU A 270 -10.42 39.72 -16.33
C GLU A 270 -11.60 40.54 -16.85
N GLU A 271 -12.83 40.22 -16.43
CA GLU A 271 -14.04 41.01 -16.71
C GLU A 271 -14.07 42.36 -15.97
N GLY A 272 -13.09 42.62 -15.09
CA GLY A 272 -12.93 43.90 -14.40
C GLY A 272 -13.35 43.91 -12.92
N ASP A 273 -13.72 42.77 -12.35
CA ASP A 273 -14.10 42.70 -10.93
C ASP A 273 -12.90 42.97 -10.00
N SER A 274 -13.17 43.65 -8.88
CA SER A 274 -12.20 43.78 -7.79
C SER A 274 -11.83 42.41 -7.21
N THR A 275 -10.63 42.25 -6.65
CA THR A 275 -10.08 40.96 -6.18
C THR A 275 -11.04 40.18 -5.28
N ARG A 276 -11.74 40.87 -4.37
CA ARG A 276 -12.72 40.26 -3.47
C ARG A 276 -14.04 39.94 -4.18
N SER A 277 -14.51 40.84 -5.04
CA SER A 277 -15.74 40.64 -5.82
C SER A 277 -15.60 39.45 -6.76
N ALA A 278 -14.47 39.35 -7.47
CA ALA A 278 -14.16 38.24 -8.36
C ALA A 278 -14.13 36.89 -7.62
N ALA A 279 -13.53 36.86 -6.42
CA ALA A 279 -13.49 35.65 -5.59
C ALA A 279 -14.90 35.17 -5.19
N ILE A 280 -15.78 36.10 -4.81
CA ILE A 280 -17.17 35.78 -4.43
C ILE A 280 -17.96 35.34 -5.66
N ARG A 281 -17.98 36.17 -6.71
CA ARG A 281 -18.77 35.93 -7.93
C ARG A 281 -18.36 34.64 -8.64
N GLY A 282 -17.06 34.46 -8.88
CA GLY A 282 -16.54 33.27 -9.56
C GLY A 282 -16.89 32.00 -8.80
N THR A 283 -16.65 31.97 -7.48
CA THR A 283 -17.01 30.81 -6.65
C THR A 283 -18.52 30.54 -6.68
N THR A 284 -19.37 31.57 -6.58
CA THR A 284 -20.83 31.38 -6.60
C THR A 284 -21.35 30.86 -7.93
N GLU A 285 -20.67 31.17 -9.04
CA GLU A 285 -21.05 30.71 -10.38
C GLU A 285 -20.78 29.21 -10.54
N VAL A 286 -19.62 28.72 -10.07
CA VAL A 286 -19.20 27.32 -10.31
C VAL A 286 -19.47 26.37 -9.15
N ARG A 287 -19.79 26.84 -7.94
CA ARG A 287 -19.98 25.97 -6.76
C ARG A 287 -20.92 24.79 -7.01
N GLY A 288 -22.02 25.01 -7.75
CA GLY A 288 -23.01 23.97 -8.02
C GLY A 288 -22.46 22.87 -8.92
N ALA A 289 -21.73 23.25 -9.97
CA ALA A 289 -21.09 22.33 -10.89
C ALA A 289 -19.98 21.52 -10.20
N VAL A 290 -19.17 22.17 -9.36
CA VAL A 290 -18.08 21.52 -8.61
C VAL A 290 -18.65 20.51 -7.61
N ILE A 291 -19.64 20.89 -6.81
CA ILE A 291 -20.31 19.97 -5.86
C ILE A 291 -20.91 18.76 -6.60
N ALA A 292 -21.61 18.99 -7.71
CA ALA A 292 -22.19 17.92 -8.50
C ALA A 292 -21.11 16.96 -9.06
N SER A 293 -20.01 17.50 -9.59
CA SER A 293 -18.90 16.71 -10.12
C SER A 293 -18.15 15.92 -9.03
N THR A 294 -18.00 16.47 -7.83
CA THR A 294 -17.42 15.70 -6.71
C THR A 294 -18.35 14.59 -6.28
N LEU A 295 -19.66 14.86 -6.23
CA LEU A 295 -20.66 13.87 -5.80
C LEU A 295 -20.75 12.68 -6.76
N THR A 296 -20.64 12.87 -8.07
CA THR A 296 -20.62 11.75 -9.03
C THR A 296 -19.44 10.82 -8.78
N SER A 297 -18.27 11.38 -8.45
CA SER A 297 -17.09 10.61 -8.09
C SER A 297 -17.29 9.86 -6.77
N ILE A 298 -17.87 10.52 -5.76
CA ILE A 298 -18.23 9.87 -4.49
C ILE A 298 -19.20 8.71 -4.73
N CYS A 299 -20.20 8.84 -5.60
CA CYS A 299 -21.15 7.77 -5.91
C CYS A 299 -20.49 6.51 -6.50
N VAL A 300 -19.32 6.64 -7.14
CA VAL A 300 -18.56 5.48 -7.66
C VAL A 300 -17.79 4.77 -6.55
N PHE A 301 -17.17 5.52 -5.63
CA PHE A 301 -16.29 4.94 -4.61
C PHE A 301 -16.99 4.61 -3.28
N PHE A 302 -18.02 5.36 -2.91
CA PHE A 302 -18.75 5.18 -1.66
C PHE A 302 -19.39 3.79 -1.52
N PRO A 303 -19.97 3.16 -2.57
CA PRO A 303 -20.51 1.81 -2.47
C PRO A 303 -19.49 0.75 -2.07
N MET A 304 -18.19 0.97 -2.33
CA MET A 304 -17.13 0.02 -1.95
C MET A 304 -17.04 -0.20 -0.44
N VAL A 305 -17.48 0.77 0.36
CA VAL A 305 -17.48 0.69 1.83
C VAL A 305 -18.43 -0.40 2.33
N PHE A 306 -19.47 -0.74 1.55
CA PHE A 306 -20.46 -1.76 1.90
C PHE A 306 -20.14 -3.15 1.32
N VAL A 307 -19.00 -3.30 0.65
CA VAL A 307 -18.59 -4.61 0.12
C VAL A 307 -18.19 -5.50 1.30
N GLU A 308 -18.77 -6.70 1.35
CA GLU A 308 -18.48 -7.68 2.40
C GLU A 308 -17.36 -8.66 1.99
N GLY A 309 -16.83 -9.38 2.99
CA GLY A 309 -15.80 -10.40 2.80
C GLY A 309 -14.37 -9.87 2.78
N LEU A 310 -13.42 -10.73 2.41
CA LEU A 310 -11.99 -10.41 2.40
C LEU A 310 -11.66 -9.25 1.44
N ALA A 311 -12.31 -9.23 0.27
CA ALA A 311 -12.18 -8.11 -0.66
C ALA A 311 -12.70 -6.81 -0.03
N GLY A 312 -13.86 -6.86 0.63
CA GLY A 312 -14.44 -5.74 1.35
C GLY A 312 -13.52 -5.11 2.38
N GLN A 313 -12.86 -5.93 3.20
CA GLN A 313 -11.91 -5.45 4.21
C GLN A 313 -10.74 -4.66 3.61
N VAL A 314 -10.26 -5.06 2.43
CA VAL A 314 -9.12 -4.43 1.76
C VAL A 314 -9.55 -3.21 0.92
N PHE A 315 -10.70 -3.27 0.25
CA PHE A 315 -11.20 -2.20 -0.62
C PHE A 315 -11.99 -1.11 0.12
N SER A 316 -12.53 -1.39 1.30
CA SER A 316 -13.23 -0.38 2.12
C SER A 316 -12.28 0.76 2.53
N ASP A 317 -11.04 0.43 2.93
CA ASP A 317 -10.00 1.42 3.25
C ASP A 317 -9.65 2.31 2.04
N LEU A 318 -9.58 1.72 0.85
CA LEU A 318 -9.34 2.45 -0.40
C LEU A 318 -10.50 3.42 -0.70
N GLY A 319 -11.73 2.89 -0.71
CA GLY A 319 -12.93 3.67 -1.03
C GLY A 319 -13.15 4.81 -0.05
N LEU A 320 -13.01 4.56 1.25
CA LEU A 320 -13.18 5.57 2.29
C LEU A 320 -12.11 6.66 2.18
N THR A 321 -10.88 6.30 1.82
CA THR A 321 -9.81 7.28 1.61
C THR A 321 -10.07 8.16 0.40
N VAL A 322 -10.53 7.59 -0.72
CA VAL A 322 -10.90 8.38 -1.90
C VAL A 322 -12.06 9.32 -1.56
N VAL A 323 -13.14 8.82 -0.96
CA VAL A 323 -14.32 9.64 -0.62
C VAL A 323 -13.96 10.78 0.34
N THR A 324 -13.24 10.50 1.41
CA THR A 324 -12.82 11.53 2.37
C THR A 324 -11.88 12.55 1.74
N SER A 325 -10.99 12.12 0.83
CA SER A 325 -10.12 13.03 0.09
C SER A 325 -10.92 13.96 -0.82
N LEU A 326 -11.90 13.45 -1.56
CA LEU A 326 -12.76 14.24 -2.44
C LEU A 326 -13.57 15.28 -1.67
N VAL A 327 -14.12 14.90 -0.51
CA VAL A 327 -14.82 15.83 0.38
C VAL A 327 -13.85 16.91 0.89
N ALA A 328 -12.64 16.54 1.31
CA ALA A 328 -11.62 17.49 1.72
C ALA A 328 -11.23 18.47 0.60
N ALA A 329 -11.03 17.98 -0.63
CA ALA A 329 -10.77 18.82 -1.80
C ALA A 329 -11.90 19.81 -2.06
N LEU A 330 -13.16 19.37 -1.98
CA LEU A 330 -14.30 20.23 -2.20
C LEU A 330 -14.34 21.38 -1.17
N ILE A 331 -14.08 21.06 0.11
CA ILE A 331 -14.00 22.05 1.18
C ILE A 331 -12.88 23.06 0.90
N VAL A 332 -11.68 22.57 0.54
CA VAL A 332 -10.54 23.43 0.22
C VAL A 332 -10.82 24.29 -1.02
N ALA A 333 -11.42 23.71 -2.07
CA ALA A 333 -11.72 24.42 -3.30
C ALA A 333 -12.75 25.55 -3.10
N VAL A 334 -13.79 25.32 -2.31
CA VAL A 334 -14.87 26.31 -2.11
C VAL A 334 -14.56 27.33 -1.01
N LEU A 335 -13.75 26.97 -0.01
CA LEU A 335 -13.46 27.86 1.13
C LEU A 335 -12.06 28.46 1.08
N PHE A 336 -11.03 27.62 0.90
CA PHE A 336 -9.65 28.02 1.06
C PHE A 336 -9.12 28.79 -0.16
N ILE A 337 -9.45 28.34 -1.38
CA ILE A 337 -9.00 29.00 -2.61
C ILE A 337 -9.56 30.41 -2.76
N PRO A 338 -10.87 30.66 -2.59
CA PRO A 338 -11.41 32.02 -2.71
C PRO A 338 -10.86 32.94 -1.63
N MET A 339 -10.59 32.41 -0.42
CA MET A 339 -9.94 33.14 0.65
C MET A 339 -8.53 33.60 0.26
N LEU A 340 -7.70 32.70 -0.29
CA LEU A 340 -6.36 33.06 -0.78
C LEU A 340 -6.41 34.02 -1.97
N ALA A 341 -7.26 33.73 -2.96
CA ALA A 341 -7.40 34.53 -4.17
C ALA A 341 -7.89 35.96 -3.87
N SER A 342 -8.66 36.15 -2.79
CA SER A 342 -9.13 37.47 -2.36
C SER A 342 -8.04 38.35 -1.74
N ARG A 343 -6.89 37.80 -1.33
CA ARG A 343 -5.83 38.57 -0.66
C ARG A 343 -5.05 39.44 -1.65
N THR A 344 -4.90 40.71 -1.31
CA THR A 344 -4.30 41.79 -2.14
C THR A 344 -2.84 41.57 -2.53
N GLY A 345 -2.10 40.71 -1.83
CA GLY A 345 -0.71 40.32 -2.17
C GLY A 345 -0.60 39.50 -3.46
N PHE A 346 -1.67 38.82 -3.87
CA PHE A 346 -1.74 38.11 -5.14
C PHE A 346 -2.42 39.00 -6.18
N LYS A 347 -1.67 39.99 -6.70
CA LYS A 347 -2.08 40.62 -7.95
C LYS A 347 -1.97 39.55 -9.05
N LEU A 348 -3.04 38.79 -9.30
CA LEU A 348 -3.21 38.03 -10.54
C LEU A 348 -2.97 39.03 -11.66
N GLN A 349 -1.86 38.88 -12.38
CA GLN A 349 -1.61 39.72 -13.53
C GLN A 349 -2.76 39.49 -14.51
N THR A 350 -3.26 40.54 -15.14
CA THR A 350 -4.29 40.51 -16.19
C THR A 350 -3.71 39.92 -17.48
N GLY A 351 -3.07 38.75 -17.36
CA GLY A 351 -2.44 38.03 -18.43
C GLY A 351 -3.34 36.93 -18.91
N ALA A 352 -4.12 37.21 -19.94
CA ALA A 352 -4.62 36.22 -20.90
C ALA A 352 -5.23 34.93 -20.29
N GLY A 353 -6.54 34.97 -20.02
CA GLY A 353 -7.37 33.87 -19.59
C GLY A 353 -7.00 32.50 -20.16
N MET A 354 -7.04 31.53 -19.24
CA MET A 354 -6.82 30.09 -19.39
C MET A 354 -7.49 29.49 -20.64
N VAL A 355 -8.66 30.04 -21.00
CA VAL A 355 -9.45 29.64 -22.18
C VAL A 355 -9.56 30.78 -23.21
N SER A 356 -9.39 32.06 -22.85
CA SER A 356 -9.52 33.15 -23.83
C SER A 356 -8.31 33.26 -24.79
N HIS A 357 -7.12 32.81 -24.41
CA HIS A 357 -6.00 32.72 -25.37
C HIS A 357 -5.89 31.36 -26.09
N ALA A 358 -6.26 30.25 -25.44
CA ALA A 358 -6.30 28.93 -26.07
C ALA A 358 -7.55 28.71 -26.94
N LEU A 359 -8.67 29.39 -26.64
CA LEU A 359 -9.98 29.25 -27.29
C LEU A 359 -10.55 30.59 -27.81
N GLY A 360 -10.27 31.73 -27.18
CA GLY A 360 -10.71 33.06 -27.64
C GLY A 360 -9.87 33.65 -28.79
N SER A 361 -8.62 33.20 -28.99
CA SER A 361 -7.92 33.36 -30.28
C SER A 361 -8.62 32.62 -31.44
N LEU A 362 -9.61 31.76 -31.15
CA LEU A 362 -10.36 31.03 -32.16
C LEU A 362 -11.74 31.65 -32.48
N GLU A 363 -12.11 32.79 -31.88
CA GLU A 363 -13.31 33.55 -32.28
C GLU A 363 -13.08 34.39 -33.53
N GLY A 364 -11.83 34.76 -33.82
CA GLY A 364 -11.44 35.44 -35.07
C GLY A 364 -10.52 34.58 -35.93
N ARG A 365 -11.05 33.93 -36.97
CA ARG A 365 -10.30 33.27 -38.07
C ARG A 365 -9.07 32.45 -37.65
N ILE A 366 -9.27 31.19 -37.30
CA ILE A 366 -8.19 30.22 -37.07
C ILE A 366 -7.44 29.98 -38.38
N SER A 367 -6.23 30.50 -38.51
CA SER A 367 -5.25 29.90 -39.42
C SER A 367 -4.71 28.63 -38.74
N LEU A 368 -4.47 27.58 -39.53
CA LEU A 368 -3.91 26.31 -39.07
C LEU A 368 -2.62 26.50 -38.22
N ALA A 369 -1.89 27.59 -38.49
CA ALA A 369 -0.65 27.99 -37.82
C ALA A 369 -0.81 28.42 -36.36
N ALA A 370 -1.93 29.05 -35.97
CA ALA A 370 -2.17 29.48 -34.59
C ALA A 370 -2.48 28.29 -33.67
N LEU A 371 -3.26 27.33 -34.19
CA LEU A 371 -3.58 26.07 -33.51
C LEU A 371 -2.31 25.21 -33.35
N TRP A 372 -1.45 25.20 -34.39
CA TRP A 372 -0.15 24.56 -34.33
C TRP A 372 0.77 25.14 -33.26
N ARG A 373 0.91 26.48 -33.18
CA ARG A 373 1.83 27.13 -32.22
C ARG A 373 1.31 27.20 -30.79
N GLY A 374 -0.01 27.34 -30.60
CA GLY A 374 -0.61 27.56 -29.28
C GLY A 374 -0.90 26.28 -28.49
N ILE A 375 -1.29 25.20 -29.17
CA ILE A 375 -1.79 23.98 -28.50
C ILE A 375 -0.95 22.76 -28.89
N LEU A 376 -0.76 22.50 -30.19
CA LEU A 376 -0.07 21.28 -30.64
C LEU A 376 1.41 21.26 -30.28
N LEU A 377 2.12 22.39 -30.37
CA LEU A 377 3.55 22.50 -30.06
C LEU A 377 3.86 22.23 -28.57
N PRO A 378 3.18 22.85 -27.58
CA PRO A 378 3.41 22.52 -26.17
C PRO A 378 2.97 21.09 -25.82
N MET A 379 1.90 20.56 -26.45
CA MET A 379 1.49 19.17 -26.25
C MET A 379 2.55 18.18 -26.77
N GLY A 380 3.09 18.43 -27.96
CA GLY A 380 4.18 17.65 -28.54
C GLY A 380 5.46 17.74 -27.69
N ALA A 381 5.79 18.92 -27.18
CA ALA A 381 6.92 19.11 -26.27
C ALA A 381 6.72 18.38 -24.94
N LEU A 382 5.48 18.32 -24.42
CA LEU A 382 5.16 17.53 -23.24
C LEU A 382 5.35 16.03 -23.51
N LEU A 383 4.90 15.54 -24.66
CA LEU A 383 5.08 14.13 -25.05
C LEU A 383 6.56 13.78 -25.15
N THR A 384 7.36 14.60 -25.83
CA THR A 384 8.80 14.34 -25.97
C THR A 384 9.53 14.38 -24.63
N LEU A 385 9.13 15.29 -23.73
CA LEU A 385 9.67 15.37 -22.38
C LEU A 385 9.28 14.15 -21.54
N MET A 386 8.03 13.70 -21.60
CA MET A 386 7.56 12.50 -20.88
C MET A 386 8.24 11.23 -21.37
N VAL A 387 8.36 11.06 -22.69
CA VAL A 387 9.07 9.93 -23.31
C VAL A 387 10.56 9.98 -22.94
N GLY A 388 11.19 11.15 -23.03
CA GLY A 388 12.60 11.34 -22.65
C GLY A 388 12.86 11.06 -21.18
N ALA A 389 12.00 11.53 -20.27
CA ALA A 389 12.11 11.28 -18.84
C ALA A 389 11.94 9.80 -18.51
N LYS A 390 10.96 9.11 -19.12
CA LYS A 390 10.77 7.67 -18.90
C LYS A 390 11.93 6.85 -19.43
N LEU A 391 12.42 7.16 -20.64
CA LEU A 391 13.59 6.52 -21.21
C LEU A 391 14.85 6.75 -20.35
N GLY A 392 15.05 7.97 -19.87
CA GLY A 392 16.15 8.32 -18.97
C GLY A 392 16.07 7.57 -17.64
N TYR A 393 14.87 7.45 -17.07
CA TYR A 393 14.65 6.64 -15.86
C TYR A 393 14.92 5.16 -16.11
N THR A 394 14.41 4.60 -17.20
CA THR A 394 14.65 3.19 -17.57
C THR A 394 16.14 2.93 -17.80
N TYR A 395 16.84 3.85 -18.48
CA TYR A 395 18.28 3.79 -18.70
C TYR A 395 19.07 3.85 -17.38
N TRP A 396 18.73 4.79 -16.50
CA TRP A 396 19.38 4.93 -15.20
C TRP A 396 19.12 3.71 -14.29
N SER A 397 17.89 3.20 -14.27
CA SER A 397 17.51 2.02 -13.48
C SER A 397 18.14 0.73 -13.98
N MET A 398 18.48 0.64 -15.27
CA MET A 398 19.17 -0.53 -15.85
C MET A 398 20.67 -0.54 -15.55
N GLN A 399 21.26 0.57 -15.13
CA GLN A 399 22.69 0.65 -14.88
C GLN A 399 23.15 -0.18 -13.66
N ASP A 400 22.20 -0.56 -12.79
CA ASP A 400 22.43 -1.38 -11.58
C ASP A 400 21.99 -2.85 -11.73
N VAL A 401 21.58 -3.30 -12.93
CA VAL A 401 21.04 -4.66 -13.18
C VAL A 401 22.01 -5.48 -14.04
N ASP A 402 22.69 -6.47 -13.45
CA ASP A 402 23.66 -7.35 -14.10
C ASP A 402 23.04 -8.62 -14.74
N ASP A 403 21.72 -8.81 -14.65
CA ASP A 403 21.04 -10.04 -15.09
C ASP A 403 20.50 -9.94 -16.54
N PRO A 404 21.01 -10.73 -17.50
CA PRO A 404 20.63 -10.62 -18.91
C PRO A 404 19.17 -10.99 -19.21
N ASP A 405 18.53 -11.85 -18.41
CA ASP A 405 17.14 -12.27 -18.64
C ASP A 405 16.13 -11.13 -18.32
N ILE A 406 16.47 -10.27 -17.34
CA ILE A 406 15.66 -9.09 -16.97
C ILE A 406 15.78 -7.99 -18.03
N LEU A 407 16.93 -7.89 -18.70
CA LEU A 407 17.17 -6.89 -19.75
C LEU A 407 16.39 -7.21 -21.04
N GLU A 408 16.06 -8.47 -21.29
CA GLU A 408 15.29 -8.91 -22.45
C GLU A 408 13.77 -8.68 -22.28
N GLU A 409 13.26 -8.75 -21.03
CA GLU A 409 11.85 -8.55 -20.70
C GLU A 409 11.44 -7.05 -20.68
N ILE A 410 12.37 -6.15 -20.36
CA ILE A 410 12.11 -4.70 -20.31
C ILE A 410 12.34 -4.07 -21.70
N SER A 411 11.35 -4.21 -22.58
CA SER A 411 11.38 -3.55 -23.89
C SER A 411 11.21 -2.03 -23.74
N TYR A 412 12.22 -1.27 -24.16
CA TYR A 412 12.13 0.19 -24.35
C TYR A 412 10.91 0.59 -25.19
N GLY A 413 10.55 -0.25 -26.17
CA GLY A 413 9.34 -0.09 -26.99
C GLY A 413 8.06 -0.19 -26.17
N ALA A 414 7.94 -1.15 -25.26
CA ALA A 414 6.75 -1.28 -24.40
C ALA A 414 6.61 -0.11 -23.44
N SER A 415 7.71 0.34 -22.82
CA SER A 415 7.71 1.49 -21.90
C SER A 415 7.32 2.80 -22.60
N THR A 416 7.83 3.02 -23.81
CA THR A 416 7.48 4.21 -24.62
C THR A 416 6.04 4.16 -25.11
N MET A 417 5.57 3.00 -25.57
CA MET A 417 4.17 2.81 -25.98
C MET A 417 3.19 3.03 -24.82
N ALA A 418 3.54 2.64 -23.59
CA ALA A 418 2.73 2.92 -22.41
C ALA A 418 2.61 4.43 -22.14
N VAL A 419 3.72 5.18 -22.20
CA VAL A 419 3.71 6.65 -22.02
C VAL A 419 2.92 7.34 -23.12
N VAL A 420 3.10 6.92 -24.38
CA VAL A 420 2.35 7.43 -25.53
C VAL A 420 0.87 7.12 -25.36
N GLY A 421 0.49 5.92 -24.95
CA GLY A 421 -0.89 5.52 -24.70
C GLY A 421 -1.56 6.39 -23.63
N VAL A 422 -0.89 6.63 -22.51
CA VAL A 422 -1.38 7.54 -21.46
C VAL A 422 -1.54 8.97 -21.98
N TRP A 423 -0.53 9.49 -22.68
CA TRP A 423 -0.59 10.85 -23.25
C TRP A 423 -1.70 11.00 -24.29
N MET A 424 -1.90 9.99 -25.13
CA MET A 424 -2.96 9.96 -26.15
C MET A 424 -4.35 9.97 -25.50
N ASN A 425 -4.55 9.23 -24.42
CA ASN A 425 -5.83 9.21 -23.68
C ASN A 425 -6.07 10.51 -22.89
N VAL A 426 -5.05 11.08 -22.26
CA VAL A 426 -5.20 12.24 -21.39
C VAL A 426 -5.19 13.56 -22.15
N CYS A 427 -4.37 13.69 -23.20
CA CYS A 427 -4.17 14.95 -23.92
C CYS A 427 -4.85 14.96 -25.31
N ALA A 428 -4.67 13.92 -26.12
CA ALA A 428 -5.15 13.92 -27.50
C ALA A 428 -6.66 13.69 -27.61
N TRP A 429 -7.21 12.78 -26.79
CA TRP A 429 -8.62 12.43 -26.85
C TRP A 429 -9.57 13.57 -26.43
N PRO A 430 -9.39 14.26 -25.28
CA PRO A 430 -10.24 15.39 -24.91
C PRO A 430 -10.24 16.53 -25.93
N MET A 431 -9.09 16.75 -26.60
CA MET A 431 -8.97 17.72 -27.68
C MET A 431 -9.78 17.30 -28.92
N PHE A 432 -9.79 16.00 -29.26
CA PHE A 432 -10.58 15.47 -30.37
C PHE A 432 -12.09 15.60 -30.10
N VAL A 433 -12.51 15.32 -28.86
CA VAL A 433 -13.88 15.51 -28.39
C VAL A 433 -14.28 16.99 -28.44
N ALA A 434 -13.42 17.90 -27.96
CA ALA A 434 -13.66 19.34 -28.02
C ALA A 434 -13.76 19.85 -29.46
N LEU A 435 -12.93 19.33 -30.37
CA LEU A 435 -12.98 19.64 -31.80
C LEU A 435 -14.29 19.13 -32.45
N ALA A 436 -14.70 17.91 -32.13
CA ALA A 436 -15.95 17.32 -32.61
C ALA A 436 -17.18 18.10 -32.14
N LYS A 437 -17.23 18.48 -30.85
CA LYS A 437 -18.29 19.34 -30.28
C LYS A 437 -18.35 20.69 -31.00
N ARG A 438 -17.20 21.31 -31.26
CA ARG A 438 -17.14 22.61 -31.94
C ARG A 438 -17.56 22.56 -33.41
N LEU A 439 -17.22 21.47 -34.11
CA LEU A 439 -17.72 21.24 -35.48
C LEU A 439 -19.23 21.03 -35.49
N HIS A 440 -19.77 20.41 -34.43
CA HIS A 440 -21.21 20.26 -34.23
C HIS A 440 -21.94 21.58 -33.97
N ASP A 441 -21.43 22.42 -33.06
CA ASP A 441 -22.00 23.74 -32.78
C ASP A 441 -21.98 24.69 -34.00
N ARG A 442 -21.14 24.42 -35.00
CA ARG A 442 -21.12 25.10 -36.31
C ARG A 442 -22.05 24.49 -37.38
N GLY A 443 -22.98 23.62 -36.98
CA GLY A 443 -23.99 23.02 -37.86
C GLY A 443 -23.48 21.87 -38.74
N LYS A 444 -22.26 21.36 -38.52
CA LYS A 444 -21.75 20.17 -39.22
C LYS A 444 -21.96 18.92 -38.37
N SER A 445 -22.46 17.83 -38.94
CA SER A 445 -22.59 16.55 -38.23
C SER A 445 -21.21 15.93 -38.00
N ALA A 446 -20.60 16.21 -36.85
CA ALA A 446 -19.26 15.74 -36.49
C ALA A 446 -19.25 14.61 -35.44
N TRP A 447 -20.42 14.14 -35.01
CA TRP A 447 -20.55 13.05 -34.02
C TRP A 447 -19.93 11.71 -34.47
N TRP A 448 -19.70 11.50 -35.78
CA TRP A 448 -18.96 10.34 -36.29
C TRP A 448 -17.48 10.34 -35.88
N LEU A 449 -16.91 11.48 -35.48
CA LEU A 449 -15.55 11.51 -34.93
C LEU A 449 -15.47 10.77 -33.59
N LEU A 450 -16.56 10.75 -32.82
CA LEU A 450 -16.63 10.02 -31.55
C LEU A 450 -16.77 8.50 -31.77
N THR A 451 -17.27 8.06 -32.94
CA THR A 451 -17.31 6.63 -33.29
C THR A 451 -15.93 6.05 -33.62
N LEU A 452 -14.88 6.87 -33.65
CA LEU A 452 -13.48 6.43 -33.74
C LEU A 452 -12.92 5.98 -32.38
N PHE A 453 -13.61 6.25 -31.26
CA PHE A 453 -13.16 5.87 -29.91
C PHE A 453 -12.89 4.37 -29.74
N PRO A 454 -13.77 3.45 -30.18
CA PRO A 454 -13.51 2.01 -30.03
C PRO A 454 -12.36 1.53 -30.93
N LEU A 455 -12.14 2.21 -32.06
CA LEU A 455 -11.05 1.96 -33.00
C LEU A 455 -9.70 2.38 -32.39
N PHE A 456 -9.73 3.42 -31.55
CA PHE A 456 -8.60 3.95 -30.82
C PHE A 456 -8.24 3.13 -29.56
N GLU A 457 -9.23 2.76 -28.75
CA GLU A 457 -9.03 1.84 -27.62
C GLU A 457 -8.40 0.52 -28.09
N GLY A 458 -8.90 -0.04 -29.20
CA GLY A 458 -8.39 -1.29 -29.75
C GLY A 458 -6.98 -1.25 -30.34
N LEU A 459 -6.41 -0.05 -30.55
CA LEU A 459 -5.08 0.13 -31.11
C LEU A 459 -4.01 0.40 -30.03
N PHE A 460 -4.38 1.04 -28.91
CA PHE A 460 -3.45 1.55 -27.90
C PHE A 460 -3.61 0.97 -26.49
N LEU A 461 -4.71 0.27 -26.18
CA LEU A 461 -4.86 -0.44 -24.91
C LEU A 461 -4.52 -1.94 -25.10
N PRO A 462 -3.64 -2.52 -24.27
CA PRO A 462 -3.40 -3.96 -24.29
C PRO A 462 -4.64 -4.68 -23.73
N GLY A 463 -5.54 -5.11 -24.61
CA GLY A 463 -6.64 -6.01 -24.25
C GLY A 463 -6.09 -7.40 -23.95
N GLY A 464 -6.16 -7.81 -22.68
CA GLY A 464 -5.85 -9.17 -22.25
C GLY A 464 -6.67 -10.17 -23.05
N ALA A 465 -5.99 -11.11 -23.72
CA ALA A 465 -6.62 -12.22 -24.41
C ALA A 465 -7.24 -13.16 -23.36
N GLY A 466 -8.54 -13.03 -23.08
CA GLY A 466 -9.17 -13.90 -22.08
C GLY A 466 -10.70 -13.93 -22.05
N ASP A 467 -11.42 -12.84 -22.26
CA ASP A 467 -12.88 -12.84 -22.02
C ASP A 467 -13.69 -13.02 -23.32
N ASN A 468 -13.80 -14.27 -23.78
CA ASN A 468 -14.73 -14.68 -24.84
C ASN A 468 -16.02 -15.23 -24.22
N ARG A 469 -16.94 -14.35 -23.77
CA ARG A 469 -18.29 -14.77 -23.33
C ARG A 469 -19.29 -15.03 -24.47
N PHE A 470 -18.89 -14.89 -25.73
CA PHE A 470 -19.78 -15.09 -26.88
C PHE A 470 -19.08 -15.78 -28.05
N GLY A 471 -18.93 -17.11 -27.95
CA GLY A 471 -18.75 -18.07 -29.06
C GLY A 471 -17.56 -17.87 -30.03
N PRO A 472 -17.18 -18.90 -30.81
CA PRO A 472 -16.09 -18.78 -31.76
C PRO A 472 -16.60 -18.11 -33.04
N SER A 473 -15.99 -17.01 -33.46
CA SER A 473 -16.19 -16.42 -34.78
C SER A 473 -14.93 -16.58 -35.62
N ALA A 474 -15.15 -16.99 -36.87
CA ALA A 474 -14.18 -17.59 -37.79
C ALA A 474 -12.96 -16.74 -38.16
N GLU A 475 -11.94 -17.45 -38.64
CA GLU A 475 -10.61 -17.05 -39.09
C GLU A 475 -10.62 -15.90 -40.11
N ASN A 476 -10.37 -14.69 -39.62
CA ASN A 476 -9.37 -13.74 -40.10
C ASN A 476 -9.81 -12.34 -39.67
N ASN A 477 -9.27 -11.92 -38.52
CA ASN A 477 -9.37 -10.59 -37.93
C ASN A 477 -10.67 -10.28 -37.12
N PRO A 478 -10.76 -10.76 -35.85
CA PRO A 478 -11.92 -10.55 -34.97
C PRO A 478 -12.23 -9.06 -34.66
N ARG A 479 -11.27 -8.16 -34.95
CA ARG A 479 -11.39 -6.72 -34.71
C ARG A 479 -12.31 -6.02 -35.73
N LEU A 480 -12.34 -6.49 -36.99
CA LEU A 480 -13.16 -5.90 -38.06
C LEU A 480 -14.61 -6.39 -38.05
N ALA A 481 -14.87 -7.62 -37.60
CA ALA A 481 -16.22 -8.18 -37.50
C ALA A 481 -17.07 -7.48 -36.43
N LYS A 482 -16.47 -7.15 -35.26
CA LYS A 482 -17.12 -6.34 -34.21
C LYS A 482 -17.49 -4.94 -34.71
N LEU A 483 -16.62 -4.34 -35.54
CA LEU A 483 -16.82 -3.02 -36.13
C LEU A 483 -18.05 -3.00 -37.04
N TRP A 484 -18.15 -3.94 -37.99
CA TRP A 484 -19.27 -4.01 -38.94
C TRP A 484 -20.61 -4.35 -38.26
N GLY A 485 -20.61 -5.17 -37.20
CA GLY A 485 -21.80 -5.44 -36.40
C GLY A 485 -22.34 -4.18 -35.72
N SER A 486 -21.45 -3.35 -35.14
CA SER A 486 -21.82 -2.11 -34.47
C SER A 486 -22.36 -1.03 -35.43
N PHE A 487 -21.80 -0.93 -36.65
CA PHE A 487 -22.30 -0.02 -37.69
C PHE A 487 -23.69 -0.41 -38.21
N ARG A 488 -23.97 -1.71 -38.35
CA ARG A 488 -25.28 -2.20 -38.78
C ARG A 488 -26.37 -1.92 -37.74
N ALA A 489 -26.06 -2.19 -36.46
CA ALA A 489 -26.95 -1.89 -35.34
C ALA A 489 -27.21 -0.39 -35.20
N PHE A 490 -26.20 0.45 -35.46
CA PHE A 490 -26.33 1.91 -35.46
C PHE A 490 -27.21 2.42 -36.60
N ASP A 491 -27.05 1.91 -37.84
CA ASP A 491 -27.87 2.33 -38.99
C ASP A 491 -29.34 1.89 -38.87
N GLU A 492 -29.59 0.69 -38.32
CA GLU A 492 -30.95 0.21 -38.05
C GLU A 492 -31.63 0.97 -36.89
N SER A 493 -30.88 1.31 -35.83
CA SER A 493 -31.41 2.08 -34.70
C SER A 493 -31.74 3.53 -35.08
N ARG A 494 -30.92 4.13 -35.95
CA ARG A 494 -31.13 5.48 -36.52
C ARG A 494 -32.36 5.56 -37.41
N LYS A 495 -32.69 4.50 -38.15
CA LYS A 495 -33.91 4.42 -38.97
C LYS A 495 -35.19 4.24 -38.16
N ARG A 496 -35.09 3.67 -36.94
CA ARG A 496 -36.26 3.36 -36.10
C ARG A 496 -36.61 4.43 -35.05
N SER A 497 -35.62 5.17 -34.54
CA SER A 497 -35.85 6.13 -33.44
C SER A 497 -35.73 7.57 -33.93
N GLY A 498 -36.86 8.18 -34.28
CA GLY A 498 -36.96 9.60 -34.64
C GLY A 498 -36.57 10.53 -33.49
N GLN A 499 -35.26 10.72 -33.28
CA GLN A 499 -34.64 11.69 -32.38
C GLN A 499 -35.04 11.61 -30.90
N THR A 500 -34.83 10.48 -30.24
CA THR A 500 -34.74 10.47 -28.77
C THR A 500 -33.81 9.35 -28.30
N PHE A 501 -32.77 9.71 -27.55
CA PHE A 501 -31.83 8.76 -26.93
C PHE A 501 -31.92 8.87 -25.41
N LEU A 502 -32.13 7.74 -24.75
CA LEU A 502 -31.88 7.54 -23.32
C LEU A 502 -30.56 6.80 -23.19
N PHE A 503 -29.59 7.44 -22.53
CA PHE A 503 -28.33 6.83 -22.18
C PHE A 503 -28.48 6.23 -20.79
N THR A 504 -28.45 4.90 -20.70
CA THR A 504 -28.26 4.18 -19.43
C THR A 504 -26.80 3.80 -19.36
N ALA A 505 -26.09 4.37 -18.38
CA ALA A 505 -24.75 3.95 -18.01
C ALA A 505 -24.81 2.63 -17.22
#